data_AF-A0A098VT12-F1
#
_entry.id   AF-A0A098VT12-F1
#
_cell.length_a   1.000
_cell.length_b   1.000
_cell.length_c   1.000
_cell.angle_alpha   90.00
_cell.angle_beta   90.00
_cell.angle_gamma   90.00
#
_symmetry.space_group_name_H-M   'P 1'
#
loop_
_entity.id
_entity.type
_entity.pdbx_description
1 polymer ?
#
loop_
_entity_poly.entity_id
_entity_poly.type
_entity_poly.pdbx_seq_one_letter_code
_entity_poly.pdbx_strand_id
1 'polypeptide(L)'
;MTMSSYREKKEAELYEHLKKSTNDEEVAPKQKHVRCTPFGSLSPLGCILYTWDHATCKPVWDGLKGQPILSNGLMCFKALVVIHKMLLDGPHIVLSESLNEVEYLDSLCRQSQYSNSVYGYLSLIQPYVVYLKAKLAFHKIYPEFNGKFDFKEYISRKGDDSINHSYGVIWDLLDLLSHILRLQHLIGSAFRGSRDQTCLQGALIPLVEESDGIYKFATKILEAMFTGMVCLIPLSSR
;
A
#
# COMPACT_ATOMS: atom_id res chain seq x y z
N MET A 1 21.76 -23.15 -16.78
CA MET A 1 21.05 -21.84 -16.79
C MET A 1 21.48 -21.12 -15.52
N THR A 2 22.33 -20.09 -15.64
CA THR A 2 22.93 -19.40 -14.48
C THR A 2 21.86 -18.61 -13.72
N MET A 3 21.97 -18.48 -12.39
CA MET A 3 20.98 -17.76 -11.56
C MET A 3 20.76 -16.31 -12.01
N SER A 4 21.74 -15.67 -12.67
CA SER A 4 21.61 -14.32 -13.27
C SER A 4 20.53 -14.28 -14.37
N SER A 5 20.53 -15.28 -15.26
CA SER A 5 19.60 -15.34 -16.40
C SER A 5 18.14 -15.55 -15.98
N TYR A 6 17.90 -16.24 -14.86
CA TYR A 6 16.56 -16.42 -14.31
C TYR A 6 16.02 -15.12 -13.70
N ARG A 7 16.86 -14.38 -12.98
CA ARG A 7 16.50 -13.10 -12.37
C ARG A 7 16.15 -12.04 -13.41
N GLU A 8 16.98 -11.90 -14.45
CA GLU A 8 16.73 -10.96 -15.56
C GLU A 8 15.40 -11.25 -16.27
N LYS A 9 15.05 -12.52 -16.44
CA LYS A 9 13.76 -12.92 -17.02
C LYS A 9 12.58 -12.53 -16.12
N LYS A 10 12.72 -12.68 -14.80
CA LYS A 10 11.69 -12.30 -13.82
C LYS A 10 11.52 -10.78 -13.71
N GLU A 11 12.62 -10.04 -13.80
CA GLU A 11 12.59 -8.57 -13.85
C GLU A 11 11.93 -8.08 -15.15
N ALA A 12 12.19 -8.74 -16.30
CA ALA A 12 11.49 -8.43 -17.55
C ALA A 12 9.98 -8.70 -17.48
N GLU A 13 9.56 -9.84 -16.90
CA GLU A 13 8.15 -10.15 -16.62
C GLU A 13 7.52 -9.08 -15.71
N LEU A 14 8.23 -8.65 -14.65
CA LEU A 14 7.80 -7.59 -13.74
C LEU A 14 7.56 -6.26 -14.47
N TYR A 15 8.48 -5.82 -15.34
CA TYR A 15 8.31 -4.57 -16.08
C TYR A 15 7.11 -4.62 -17.03
N GLU A 16 6.83 -5.78 -17.63
CA GLU A 16 5.64 -5.97 -18.44
C GLU A 16 4.35 -5.89 -17.60
N HIS A 17 4.38 -6.42 -16.37
CA HIS A 17 3.31 -6.28 -15.40
C HIS A 17 3.11 -4.83 -14.95
N LEU A 18 4.18 -4.06 -14.77
CA LEU A 18 4.06 -2.64 -14.40
C LEU A 18 3.44 -1.84 -15.54
N LYS A 19 3.94 -2.00 -16.77
CA LYS A 19 3.47 -1.26 -17.95
C LYS A 19 1.96 -1.46 -18.21
N LYS A 20 1.48 -2.69 -18.09
CA LYS A 20 0.06 -3.00 -18.29
C LYS A 20 -0.80 -2.59 -17.08
N SER A 21 -0.23 -2.48 -15.87
CA SER A 21 -0.94 -1.99 -14.67
C SER A 21 -1.10 -0.47 -14.66
N THR A 22 -0.15 0.26 -15.24
CA THR A 22 -0.16 1.72 -15.35
C THR A 22 -0.57 2.17 -16.75
N ASN A 23 -1.46 1.44 -17.42
CA ASN A 23 -1.99 1.88 -18.72
C ASN A 23 -2.99 3.04 -18.57
N ASP A 24 -3.23 3.69 -19.69
CA ASP A 24 -4.01 4.91 -19.89
C ASP A 24 -5.53 4.66 -20.01
N GLU A 25 -5.95 3.39 -19.91
CA GLU A 25 -7.37 2.98 -19.89
C GLU A 25 -7.97 3.10 -18.48
N GLU A 26 -9.22 3.59 -18.39
CA GLU A 26 -9.99 3.76 -17.15
C GLU A 26 -10.58 2.43 -16.62
N VAL A 27 -9.78 1.36 -16.68
CA VAL A 27 -10.13 0.04 -16.17
C VAL A 27 -9.35 -0.19 -14.87
N ALA A 28 -10.04 -0.60 -13.81
CA ALA A 28 -9.39 -1.07 -12.60
C ALA A 28 -8.38 -2.18 -12.95
N PRO A 29 -7.18 -2.19 -12.33
CA PRO A 29 -6.28 -3.31 -12.44
C PRO A 29 -7.02 -4.58 -11.99
N LYS A 30 -7.29 -5.50 -12.94
CA LYS A 30 -8.18 -6.65 -12.73
C LYS A 30 -7.62 -7.57 -11.63
N GLN A 31 -8.44 -7.87 -10.61
CA GLN A 31 -8.12 -8.88 -9.60
C GLN A 31 -8.22 -10.28 -10.22
N LYS A 32 -7.12 -10.82 -10.78
CA LYS A 32 -6.99 -12.28 -10.92
C LYS A 32 -6.20 -12.83 -9.75
N HIS A 33 -6.88 -13.65 -8.95
CA HIS A 33 -6.31 -14.42 -7.85
C HIS A 33 -5.26 -15.41 -8.36
N VAL A 34 -4.15 -15.50 -7.63
CA VAL A 34 -3.30 -16.69 -7.44
C VAL A 34 -2.85 -17.41 -8.72
N ARG A 35 -1.53 -17.36 -8.95
CA ARG A 35 -0.74 -18.07 -9.98
C ARG A 35 -0.76 -17.45 -11.38
N CYS A 36 0.46 -17.26 -11.91
CA CYS A 36 0.72 -17.18 -13.35
C CYS A 36 -0.17 -18.16 -14.10
N THR A 37 -1.15 -17.65 -14.83
CA THR A 37 -1.90 -18.44 -15.81
C THR A 37 -1.71 -17.82 -17.20
N PRO A 38 -1.76 -18.63 -18.27
CA PRO A 38 -1.10 -18.32 -19.53
C PRO A 38 -1.89 -17.34 -20.42
N PHE A 39 -3.00 -16.78 -19.92
CA PHE A 39 -3.92 -16.00 -20.75
C PHE A 39 -4.50 -14.79 -19.99
N GLY A 40 -3.95 -13.62 -20.33
CA GLY A 40 -4.63 -12.33 -20.34
C GLY A 40 -5.55 -12.03 -19.17
N SER A 41 -5.00 -11.46 -18.09
CA SER A 41 -5.59 -10.35 -17.35
C SER A 41 -4.75 -10.10 -16.11
N LEU A 42 -4.26 -8.88 -16.03
CA LEU A 42 -3.11 -8.47 -15.25
C LEU A 42 -3.50 -7.97 -13.87
N SER A 43 -2.76 -8.39 -12.83
CA SER A 43 -3.01 -8.06 -11.43
C SER A 43 -1.77 -7.41 -10.80
N PRO A 44 -1.91 -6.45 -9.86
CA PRO A 44 -0.81 -5.95 -9.02
C PRO A 44 -0.09 -7.06 -8.22
N LEU A 45 -0.67 -8.27 -8.17
CA LEU A 45 -0.04 -9.47 -7.61
C LEU A 45 1.33 -9.81 -8.22
N GLY A 46 1.60 -9.50 -9.49
CA GLY A 46 2.92 -9.80 -10.10
C GLY A 46 4.07 -9.07 -9.38
N CYS A 47 3.82 -7.82 -8.98
CA CYS A 47 4.78 -7.02 -8.22
C CYS A 47 4.93 -7.57 -6.79
N ILE A 48 3.81 -7.88 -6.14
CA ILE A 48 3.79 -8.43 -4.78
C ILE A 48 4.50 -9.79 -4.73
N LEU A 49 4.18 -10.71 -5.63
CA LEU A 49 4.83 -12.02 -5.73
C LEU A 49 6.32 -11.88 -5.96
N TYR A 50 6.76 -10.97 -6.84
CA TYR A 50 8.17 -10.68 -7.03
C TYR A 50 8.85 -10.23 -5.73
N THR A 51 8.21 -9.32 -4.97
CA THR A 51 8.77 -8.87 -3.69
C THR A 51 8.87 -9.99 -2.67
N TRP A 52 7.93 -10.93 -2.65
CA TRP A 52 7.99 -12.12 -1.78
C TRP A 52 9.07 -13.12 -2.20
N ASP A 53 9.22 -13.38 -3.50
CA ASP A 53 10.19 -14.32 -4.05
C ASP A 53 11.64 -13.84 -3.91
N HIS A 54 11.86 -12.52 -4.08
CA HIS A 54 13.20 -11.92 -4.11
C HIS A 54 13.55 -11.08 -2.87
N ALA A 55 12.62 -10.92 -1.93
CA ALA A 55 12.79 -10.13 -0.71
C ALA A 55 13.32 -8.70 -0.95
N THR A 56 12.92 -8.06 -2.06
CA THR A 56 13.27 -6.68 -2.38
C THR A 56 12.20 -6.03 -3.25
N CYS A 57 11.99 -4.73 -3.08
CA CYS A 57 11.10 -3.92 -3.91
C CYS A 57 11.82 -2.97 -4.87
N LYS A 58 13.16 -2.89 -4.85
CA LYS A 58 13.92 -1.95 -5.69
C LYS A 58 13.57 -2.04 -7.18
N PRO A 59 13.49 -3.24 -7.81
CA PRO A 59 13.14 -3.33 -9.24
C PRO A 59 11.71 -2.86 -9.54
N VAL A 60 10.81 -2.91 -8.56
CA VAL A 60 9.44 -2.39 -8.71
C VAL A 60 9.47 -0.86 -8.77
N TRP A 61 10.23 -0.22 -7.87
CA TRP A 61 10.41 1.23 -7.86
C TRP A 61 11.15 1.73 -9.09
N ASP A 62 12.21 1.06 -9.51
CA ASP A 62 12.95 1.39 -10.74
C ASP A 62 12.06 1.25 -11.97
N GLY A 63 11.22 0.21 -12.01
CA GLY A 63 10.23 0.02 -13.06
C GLY A 63 9.19 1.13 -13.12
N LEU A 64 8.69 1.59 -11.96
CA LEU A 64 7.76 2.71 -11.88
C LEU A 64 8.40 4.03 -12.33
N LYS A 65 9.64 4.29 -11.93
CA LYS A 65 10.43 5.47 -12.37
C LYS A 65 10.69 5.47 -13.87
N GLY A 66 10.85 4.29 -14.47
CA GLY A 66 11.04 4.13 -15.92
C GLY A 66 9.77 4.29 -16.77
N GLN A 67 8.59 4.30 -16.16
CA GLN A 67 7.32 4.49 -16.88
C GLN A 67 6.94 5.97 -16.98
N PRO A 68 6.31 6.44 -18.08
CA PRO A 68 5.86 7.81 -18.23
C PRO A 68 4.56 8.08 -17.45
N ILE A 69 4.52 7.78 -16.15
CA ILE A 69 3.30 7.86 -15.31
C ILE A 69 2.79 9.29 -15.12
N LEU A 70 3.63 10.29 -15.35
CA LEU A 70 3.27 11.71 -15.24
C LEU A 70 2.63 12.27 -16.51
N SER A 71 2.66 11.52 -17.62
CA SER A 71 2.01 11.93 -18.87
C SER A 71 0.50 12.06 -18.74
N ASN A 72 -0.11 11.30 -17.82
CA ASN A 72 -1.55 11.29 -17.59
C ASN A 72 -1.85 11.11 -16.09
N GLY A 73 -2.73 11.95 -15.52
CA GLY A 73 -3.17 11.86 -14.14
C GLY A 73 -3.74 10.48 -13.75
N LEU A 74 -4.40 9.78 -14.68
CA LEU A 74 -4.92 8.42 -14.45
C LEU A 74 -3.79 7.40 -14.24
N MET A 75 -2.72 7.47 -15.05
CA MET A 75 -1.58 6.57 -14.93
C MET A 75 -0.84 6.80 -13.61
N CYS A 76 -0.66 8.06 -13.21
CA CYS A 76 -0.09 8.42 -11.92
C CYS A 76 -0.94 7.88 -10.76
N PHE A 77 -2.27 8.06 -10.82
CA PHE A 77 -3.18 7.52 -9.81
C PHE A 77 -3.09 5.99 -9.70
N LYS A 78 -3.04 5.27 -10.84
CA LYS A 78 -2.89 3.81 -10.86
C LYS A 78 -1.55 3.35 -10.28
N ALA A 79 -0.47 4.07 -10.58
CA ALA A 79 0.83 3.82 -9.97
C ALA A 79 0.78 3.94 -8.44
N LEU A 80 0.09 4.96 -7.90
CA LEU A 80 -0.08 5.13 -6.45
C LEU A 80 -0.89 3.99 -5.83
N VAL A 81 -1.94 3.50 -6.51
CA VAL A 81 -2.72 2.34 -6.04
C VAL A 81 -1.87 1.06 -6.05
N VAL A 82 -1.00 0.87 -7.05
CA VAL A 82 -0.06 -0.26 -7.09
C VAL A 82 0.93 -0.18 -5.94
N ILE A 83 1.51 1.01 -5.69
CA ILE A 83 2.42 1.25 -4.55
C ILE A 83 1.71 0.93 -3.24
N HIS A 84 0.49 1.44 -3.03
CA HIS A 84 -0.29 1.16 -1.83
C HIS A 84 -0.49 -0.35 -1.62
N LYS A 85 -0.96 -1.07 -2.65
CA LYS A 85 -1.13 -2.52 -2.55
C LYS A 85 0.18 -3.26 -2.26
N MET A 86 1.29 -2.80 -2.84
CA MET A 86 2.62 -3.35 -2.55
C MET A 86 3.02 -3.12 -1.09
N LEU A 87 2.75 -1.96 -0.51
CA LEU A 87 3.01 -1.68 0.91
C LEU A 87 2.08 -2.47 1.85
N LEU A 88 0.86 -2.78 1.40
CA LEU A 88 -0.14 -3.53 2.16
C LEU A 88 0.13 -5.04 2.18
N ASP A 89 0.35 -5.64 1.00
CA ASP A 89 0.47 -7.10 0.81
C ASP A 89 1.92 -7.60 0.67
N GLY A 90 2.89 -6.70 0.54
CA GLY A 90 4.31 -7.05 0.39
C GLY A 90 4.94 -7.60 1.68
N PRO A 91 6.11 -8.26 1.57
CA PRO A 91 6.86 -8.67 2.75
C PRO A 91 7.35 -7.45 3.52
N HIS A 92 7.62 -7.65 4.82
CA HIS A 92 8.01 -6.59 5.75
C HIS A 92 9.16 -5.68 5.27
N ILE A 93 10.14 -6.27 4.58
CA ILE A 93 11.29 -5.54 3.99
C ILE A 93 10.87 -4.43 3.01
N VAL A 94 9.73 -4.57 2.34
CA VAL A 94 9.21 -3.56 1.40
C VAL A 94 8.93 -2.24 2.11
N LEU A 95 8.38 -2.28 3.32
CA LEU A 95 8.09 -1.08 4.10
C LEU A 95 9.38 -0.32 4.43
N SER A 96 10.41 -1.06 4.85
CA SER A 96 11.72 -0.49 5.17
C SER A 96 12.43 0.06 3.94
N GLU A 97 12.42 -0.67 2.81
CA GLU A 97 13.07 -0.20 1.58
C GLU A 97 12.36 1.01 0.97
N SER A 98 11.03 1.05 1.06
CA SER A 98 10.20 2.14 0.52
C SER A 98 10.39 3.47 1.25
N LEU A 99 10.99 3.48 2.45
CA LEU A 99 11.38 4.72 3.13
C LEU A 99 12.38 5.56 2.32
N ASN A 100 13.19 4.92 1.48
CA ASN A 100 14.15 5.62 0.60
C ASN A 100 13.47 6.29 -0.59
N GLU A 101 12.20 5.96 -0.86
CA GLU A 101 11.46 6.40 -2.04
C GLU A 101 10.45 7.51 -1.71
N VAL A 102 10.47 8.04 -0.48
CA VAL A 102 9.62 9.15 -0.04
C VAL A 102 9.83 10.40 -0.90
N GLU A 103 11.07 10.70 -1.29
CA GLU A 103 11.37 11.84 -2.16
C GLU A 103 10.77 11.67 -3.56
N TYR A 104 10.74 10.44 -4.07
CA TYR A 104 10.10 10.15 -5.34
C TYR A 104 8.58 10.39 -5.26
N LEU A 105 7.91 9.96 -4.18
CA LEU A 105 6.49 10.26 -3.95
C LEU A 105 6.21 11.78 -3.92
N ASP A 106 7.08 12.55 -3.27
CA ASP A 106 6.99 14.01 -3.27
C ASP A 106 7.18 14.62 -4.67
N SER A 107 8.07 14.04 -5.48
CA SER A 107 8.25 14.44 -6.88
C SER A 107 6.99 14.20 -7.70
N LEU A 108 6.29 13.08 -7.49
CA LEU A 108 5.02 12.79 -8.17
C LEU A 108 3.95 13.82 -7.84
N CYS A 109 3.83 14.19 -6.56
CA CYS A 109 2.89 15.23 -6.15
C CYS A 109 3.19 16.57 -6.83
N ARG A 110 4.45 17.01 -6.83
CA ARG A 110 4.86 18.28 -7.46
C ARG A 110 4.65 18.28 -8.97
N GLN A 111 5.04 17.20 -9.64
CA GLN A 111 5.02 17.12 -11.10
C GLN A 111 3.62 16.85 -11.65
N SER A 112 2.74 16.22 -10.87
CA SER A 112 1.34 15.97 -11.26
C SER A 112 0.55 17.26 -11.55
N GLN A 113 0.95 18.41 -10.98
CA GLN A 113 0.29 19.70 -11.23
C GLN A 113 0.42 20.18 -12.68
N TYR A 114 1.43 19.68 -13.40
CA TYR A 114 1.67 20.02 -14.81
C TYR A 114 1.13 18.97 -15.77
N SER A 115 0.51 17.90 -15.25
CA SER A 115 -0.06 16.82 -16.05
C SER A 115 -1.45 17.20 -16.58
N ASN A 116 -1.85 16.61 -17.70
CA ASN A 116 -3.18 16.84 -18.25
C ASN A 116 -4.24 16.28 -17.29
N SER A 117 -5.22 17.11 -16.94
CA SER A 117 -6.36 16.71 -16.10
C SER A 117 -7.36 15.93 -16.94
N VAL A 118 -7.02 14.68 -17.24
CA VAL A 118 -8.01 13.74 -17.76
C VAL A 118 -8.85 13.28 -16.57
N TYR A 119 -10.16 13.53 -16.62
CA TYR A 119 -11.17 13.03 -15.65
C TYR A 119 -11.03 13.48 -14.18
N GLY A 120 -10.23 14.49 -13.85
CA GLY A 120 -10.16 15.07 -12.49
C GLY A 120 -9.33 14.28 -11.47
N TYR A 121 -8.62 13.23 -11.91
CA TYR A 121 -7.75 12.40 -11.06
C TYR A 121 -6.61 13.20 -10.38
N LEU A 122 -6.20 14.34 -10.93
CA LEU A 122 -5.13 15.17 -10.36
C LEU A 122 -5.43 15.63 -8.93
N SER A 123 -6.71 15.91 -8.64
CA SER A 123 -7.15 16.31 -7.30
C SER A 123 -6.98 15.21 -6.25
N LEU A 124 -6.87 13.95 -6.68
CA LEU A 124 -6.72 12.79 -5.80
C LEU A 124 -5.26 12.39 -5.59
N ILE A 125 -4.33 12.77 -6.48
CA ILE A 125 -2.91 12.41 -6.41
C ILE A 125 -2.26 12.94 -5.13
N GLN A 126 -2.40 14.24 -4.85
CA GLN A 126 -1.79 14.86 -3.68
C GLN A 126 -2.29 14.25 -2.35
N PRO A 127 -3.61 14.14 -2.10
CA PRO A 127 -4.12 13.45 -0.91
C PRO A 127 -3.60 12.02 -0.76
N TYR A 128 -3.49 11.28 -1.87
CA TYR A 128 -3.00 9.90 -1.85
C TYR A 128 -1.51 9.83 -1.48
N VAL A 129 -0.68 10.72 -2.05
CA VAL A 129 0.75 10.83 -1.70
C VAL A 129 0.92 11.21 -0.23
N VAL A 130 0.15 12.16 0.28
CA VAL A 130 0.18 12.56 1.70
C VAL A 130 -0.11 11.36 2.60
N TYR A 131 -1.14 10.57 2.28
CA TYR A 131 -1.45 9.35 3.01
C TYR A 131 -0.31 8.31 2.95
N LEU A 132 0.24 8.02 1.77
CA LEU A 132 1.36 7.06 1.64
C LEU A 132 2.58 7.49 2.43
N LYS A 133 2.88 8.79 2.47
CA LYS A 133 3.96 9.34 3.30
C LYS A 133 3.67 9.18 4.79
N ALA A 134 2.44 9.43 5.23
CA ALA A 134 2.04 9.21 6.62
C ALA A 134 2.20 7.73 7.00
N LYS A 135 1.79 6.80 6.13
CA LYS A 135 1.99 5.36 6.30
C LYS A 135 3.48 5.00 6.45
N LEU A 136 4.33 5.52 5.57
CA LEU A 136 5.78 5.29 5.65
C LEU A 136 6.40 5.90 6.92
N ALA A 137 5.96 7.10 7.33
CA ALA A 137 6.39 7.72 8.58
C ALA A 137 6.00 6.88 9.80
N PHE A 138 4.79 6.31 9.81
CA PHE A 138 4.35 5.36 10.85
C PHE A 138 5.29 4.15 10.93
N HIS A 139 5.59 3.50 9.79
CA HIS A 139 6.47 2.33 9.77
C HIS A 139 7.93 2.65 10.06
N LYS A 140 8.37 3.91 9.94
CA LYS A 140 9.68 4.35 10.40
C LYS A 140 9.77 4.36 11.93
N ILE A 141 8.69 4.73 12.61
CA ILE A 141 8.60 4.79 14.07
C ILE A 141 8.34 3.40 14.64
N TYR A 142 7.45 2.63 14.00
CA TYR A 142 7.02 1.30 14.43
C TYR A 142 7.35 0.24 13.38
N PRO A 143 8.63 -0.15 13.25
CA PRO A 143 9.05 -1.16 12.29
C PRO A 143 8.53 -2.56 12.63
N GLU A 144 7.92 -2.81 13.78
CA GLU A 144 7.35 -4.11 14.14
C GLU A 144 6.04 -4.42 13.41
N PHE A 145 5.38 -3.40 12.84
CA PHE A 145 4.12 -3.56 12.14
C PHE A 145 4.31 -4.11 10.73
N ASN A 146 3.42 -5.02 10.34
CA ASN A 146 3.23 -5.39 8.94
C ASN A 146 2.34 -4.37 8.21
N GLY A 147 2.25 -4.48 6.88
CA GLY A 147 1.46 -3.54 6.06
C GLY A 147 -0.04 -3.53 6.37
N LYS A 148 -0.58 -4.65 6.89
CA LYS A 148 -2.01 -4.88 7.19
C LYS A 148 -2.44 -4.56 8.61
N PHE A 149 -1.51 -4.19 9.48
CA PHE A 149 -1.78 -3.98 10.90
C PHE A 149 -2.38 -5.22 11.60
N ASP A 150 -1.87 -6.42 11.31
CA ASP A 150 -2.35 -7.65 11.98
C ASP A 150 -1.85 -7.71 13.43
N PHE A 151 -2.81 -7.63 14.36
CA PHE A 151 -2.57 -7.70 15.80
C PHE A 151 -1.84 -8.98 16.24
N LYS A 152 -2.12 -10.13 15.61
CA LYS A 152 -1.45 -11.40 16.00
C LYS A 152 0.04 -11.34 15.70
N GLU A 153 0.40 -10.77 14.57
CA GLU A 153 1.79 -10.64 14.16
C GLU A 153 2.53 -9.64 15.05
N TYR A 154 1.88 -8.55 15.44
CA TYR A 154 2.43 -7.58 16.39
C TYR A 154 2.78 -8.22 17.75
N ILE A 155 1.84 -8.92 18.40
CA ILE A 155 2.11 -9.61 19.68
C ILE A 155 3.22 -10.66 19.52
N SER A 156 3.27 -11.37 18.39
CA SER A 156 4.32 -12.38 18.19
C SER A 156 5.73 -11.78 18.08
N ARG A 157 5.83 -10.52 17.65
CA ARG A 157 7.09 -9.81 17.40
C ARG A 157 7.53 -8.96 18.58
N LYS A 158 6.59 -8.48 19.40
CA LYS A 158 6.88 -7.67 20.58
C LYS A 158 6.55 -8.40 21.88
N GLY A 159 7.53 -8.47 22.79
CA GLY A 159 7.32 -8.87 24.18
C GLY A 159 6.99 -7.65 25.06
N ASP A 160 6.16 -7.87 26.08
CA ASP A 160 5.66 -6.93 27.12
C ASP A 160 5.83 -5.43 26.80
N ASP A 161 4.75 -4.81 26.33
CA ASP A 161 4.72 -3.36 26.11
C ASP A 161 4.20 -2.60 27.33
N SER A 162 4.87 -1.50 27.66
CA SER A 162 4.37 -0.55 28.65
C SER A 162 3.08 0.13 28.15
N ILE A 163 2.12 0.36 29.06
CA ILE A 163 0.85 1.04 28.78
C ILE A 163 1.04 2.37 28.02
N ASN A 164 2.09 3.14 28.36
CA ASN A 164 2.40 4.41 27.70
C ASN A 164 2.78 4.23 26.23
N HIS A 165 3.51 3.17 25.89
CA HIS A 165 3.83 2.85 24.50
C HIS A 165 2.56 2.50 23.72
N SER A 166 1.66 1.69 24.30
CA SER A 166 0.38 1.33 23.69
C SER A 166 -0.50 2.55 23.38
N TYR A 167 -0.51 3.56 24.26
CA TYR A 167 -1.22 4.83 24.00
C TYR A 167 -0.64 5.57 22.78
N GLY A 168 0.69 5.69 22.67
CA GLY A 168 1.34 6.35 21.55
C GLY A 168 1.04 5.65 20.21
N VAL A 169 1.13 4.31 20.21
CA VAL A 169 0.80 3.48 19.05
C VAL A 169 -0.65 3.69 18.60
N ILE A 170 -1.62 3.65 19.52
CA ILE A 170 -3.03 3.88 19.17
C ILE A 170 -3.23 5.28 18.59
N TRP A 171 -2.61 6.31 19.19
CA TRP A 171 -2.75 7.68 18.72
C TRP A 171 -2.28 7.83 17.27
N ASP A 172 -1.07 7.33 16.97
CA ASP A 172 -0.50 7.39 15.63
C ASP A 172 -1.28 6.53 14.61
N LEU A 173 -1.86 5.40 15.06
CA LEU A 173 -2.77 4.60 14.23
C LEU A 173 -4.08 5.32 13.91
N LEU A 174 -4.67 6.03 14.87
CA LEU A 174 -5.90 6.82 14.66
C LEU A 174 -5.66 8.03 13.76
N ASP A 175 -4.47 8.64 13.82
CA ASP A 175 -4.05 9.68 12.87
C ASP A 175 -3.93 9.11 11.45
N LEU A 176 -3.30 7.93 11.30
CA LEU A 176 -3.23 7.22 10.02
C LEU A 176 -4.63 6.87 9.48
N LEU A 177 -5.54 6.39 10.34
CA LEU A 177 -6.94 6.12 9.98
C LEU A 177 -7.65 7.39 9.50
N SER A 178 -7.39 8.54 10.12
CA SER A 178 -7.96 9.83 9.73
C SER A 178 -7.51 10.23 8.31
N HIS A 179 -6.25 9.98 7.96
CA HIS A 179 -5.75 10.16 6.60
C HIS A 179 -6.46 9.26 5.58
N ILE A 180 -6.70 7.98 5.92
CA ILE A 180 -7.43 7.03 5.07
C ILE A 180 -8.87 7.49 4.84
N LEU A 181 -9.60 7.84 5.91
CA LEU A 181 -10.98 8.30 5.83
C LEU A 181 -11.12 9.56 4.97
N ARG A 182 -10.19 10.52 5.11
CA ARG A 182 -10.16 11.72 4.27
C ARG A 182 -9.98 11.38 2.80
N LEU A 183 -9.07 10.46 2.48
CA LEU A 183 -8.83 10.01 1.11
C LEU A 183 -10.04 9.26 0.54
N GLN A 184 -10.66 8.37 1.31
CA GLN A 184 -11.89 7.67 0.93
C GLN A 184 -13.03 8.66 0.65
N HIS A 185 -13.18 9.71 1.47
CA HIS A 185 -14.19 10.74 1.26
C HIS A 185 -13.95 11.51 -0.05
N LEU A 186 -12.69 11.88 -0.34
CA LEU A 186 -12.35 12.56 -1.58
C LEU A 186 -12.60 11.69 -2.81
N ILE A 187 -12.18 10.42 -2.78
CA ILE A 187 -12.47 9.44 -3.84
C ILE A 187 -13.99 9.25 -3.97
N GLY A 188 -14.70 9.17 -2.85
CA GLY A 188 -16.16 9.14 -2.75
C GLY A 188 -16.83 10.31 -3.47
N SER A 189 -16.34 11.53 -3.25
CA SER A 189 -16.85 12.75 -3.88
C SER A 189 -16.53 12.86 -5.38
N ALA A 190 -15.45 12.19 -5.82
CA ALA A 190 -15.08 12.13 -7.23
C ALA A 190 -15.96 11.16 -8.05
N PHE A 191 -16.75 10.30 -7.38
CA PHE A 191 -17.73 9.46 -8.05
C PHE A 191 -18.85 10.31 -8.65
N ARG A 192 -18.99 10.26 -9.98
CA ARG A 192 -20.07 10.95 -10.71
C ARG A 192 -21.26 10.03 -11.01
N GLY A 193 -21.33 8.87 -10.36
CA GLY A 193 -22.40 7.89 -10.58
C GLY A 193 -22.33 7.15 -11.94
N SER A 194 -21.25 7.35 -12.72
CA SER A 194 -21.03 6.60 -13.97
C SER A 194 -20.49 5.20 -13.68
N ARG A 195 -20.99 4.18 -14.40
CA ARG A 195 -20.58 2.78 -14.27
C ARG A 195 -19.13 2.51 -14.73
N ASP A 196 -18.51 3.47 -15.40
CA ASP A 196 -17.19 3.29 -16.02
C ASP A 196 -16.00 3.67 -15.12
N GLN A 197 -16.24 4.22 -13.91
CA GLN A 197 -15.18 4.65 -12.98
C GLN A 197 -14.58 3.51 -12.14
N THR A 198 -14.30 2.37 -12.78
CA THR A 198 -13.81 1.16 -12.10
C THR A 198 -12.48 1.39 -11.40
N CYS A 199 -11.62 2.27 -11.92
CA CYS A 199 -10.33 2.62 -11.31
C CYS A 199 -10.46 3.27 -9.92
N LEU A 200 -11.44 4.17 -9.74
CA LEU A 200 -11.74 4.77 -8.42
C LEU A 200 -12.23 3.72 -7.43
N GLN A 201 -13.09 2.80 -7.87
CA GLN A 201 -13.56 1.69 -7.05
C GLN A 201 -12.41 0.77 -6.63
N GLY A 202 -11.50 0.47 -7.56
CA GLY A 202 -10.32 -0.36 -7.30
C GLY A 202 -9.36 0.25 -6.28
N ALA A 203 -9.31 1.58 -6.17
CA ALA A 203 -8.50 2.30 -5.18
C ALA A 203 -9.10 2.28 -3.77
N LEU A 204 -10.43 2.14 -3.64
CA LEU A 204 -11.10 2.03 -2.34
C LEU A 204 -10.83 0.70 -1.65
N ILE A 205 -10.63 -0.39 -2.40
CA ILE A 205 -10.40 -1.73 -1.85
C ILE A 205 -9.24 -1.74 -0.84
N PRO A 206 -7.99 -1.36 -1.20
CA PRO A 206 -6.88 -1.38 -0.24
C PRO A 206 -7.09 -0.40 0.92
N LEU A 207 -7.77 0.73 0.68
CA LEU A 207 -8.10 1.69 1.75
C LEU A 207 -9.05 1.08 2.80
N VAL A 208 -10.06 0.34 2.35
CA VAL A 208 -11.00 -0.35 3.24
C VAL A 208 -10.30 -1.47 4.00
N GLU A 209 -9.54 -2.31 3.31
CA GLU A 209 -8.77 -3.41 3.92
C GLU A 209 -7.82 -2.88 5.02
N GLU A 210 -7.13 -1.78 4.75
CA GLU A 210 -6.22 -1.17 5.71
C GLU A 210 -6.96 -0.52 6.89
N SER A 211 -8.06 0.20 6.63
CA SER A 211 -8.87 0.79 7.70
C SER A 211 -9.48 -0.25 8.65
N ASP A 212 -9.88 -1.40 8.12
CA ASP A 212 -10.40 -2.53 8.90
C ASP A 212 -9.31 -3.14 9.80
N GLY A 213 -8.09 -3.29 9.27
CA GLY A 213 -6.92 -3.74 10.03
C GLY A 213 -6.61 -2.81 11.20
N ILE A 214 -6.52 -1.49 10.94
CA ILE A 214 -6.27 -0.48 11.97
C ILE A 214 -7.37 -0.46 13.03
N TYR A 215 -8.64 -0.52 12.61
CA TYR A 215 -9.77 -0.52 13.55
C TYR A 215 -9.77 -1.73 14.48
N LYS A 216 -9.56 -2.93 13.93
CA LYS A 216 -9.46 -4.17 14.71
C LYS A 216 -8.27 -4.13 15.66
N PHE A 217 -7.15 -3.57 15.22
CA PHE A 217 -5.96 -3.42 16.06
C PHE A 217 -6.20 -2.46 17.23
N ALA A 218 -6.73 -1.27 16.95
CA ALA A 218 -7.01 -0.25 17.96
C ALA A 218 -8.01 -0.76 19.01
N THR A 219 -9.07 -1.45 18.57
CA THR A 219 -10.08 -2.03 19.47
C THR A 219 -9.44 -3.05 20.43
N LYS A 220 -8.58 -3.94 19.92
CA LYS A 220 -7.92 -4.97 20.74
C LYS A 220 -6.94 -4.39 21.77
N ILE A 221 -6.17 -3.37 21.39
CA ILE A 221 -5.28 -2.71 22.36
C ILE A 221 -6.11 -2.00 23.43
N LEU A 222 -7.16 -1.26 23.05
CA LEU A 222 -8.02 -0.57 24.02
C LEU A 222 -8.69 -1.54 24.98
N GLU A 223 -9.15 -2.70 24.51
CA GLU A 223 -9.67 -3.79 25.35
C GLU A 223 -8.60 -4.31 26.32
N ALA A 224 -7.37 -4.57 25.85
CA ALA A 224 -6.27 -5.04 26.68
C ALA A 224 -5.86 -4.03 27.76
N MET A 225 -5.88 -2.74 27.41
CA MET A 225 -5.59 -1.64 28.33
C MET A 225 -6.67 -1.47 29.39
N PHE A 226 -7.95 -1.52 29.00
CA PHE A 226 -9.08 -1.38 29.91
C PHE A 226 -9.19 -2.55 30.91
N THR A 227 -8.89 -3.77 30.45
CA THR A 227 -8.91 -4.97 31.30
C THR A 227 -7.69 -5.10 32.21
N GLY A 228 -6.71 -4.19 32.12
CA GLY A 228 -5.46 -4.26 32.87
C GLY A 228 -4.57 -5.45 32.48
N MET A 229 -4.89 -6.15 31.38
CA MET A 229 -4.17 -7.32 30.89
C MET A 229 -2.89 -6.98 30.14
N VAL A 230 -2.46 -5.72 30.11
CA VAL A 230 -1.15 -5.35 29.55
C VAL A 230 0.01 -5.98 30.35
N CYS A 231 -0.17 -6.29 31.64
CA CYS A 231 0.78 -7.07 32.43
C CYS A 231 0.54 -8.60 32.42
N LEU A 232 -0.49 -9.07 31.70
CA LEU A 232 -0.89 -10.48 31.69
C LEU A 232 -1.19 -10.95 30.25
N ILE A 233 -0.26 -10.71 29.33
CA ILE A 233 -0.13 -11.57 28.15
C ILE A 233 0.95 -12.64 28.45
N PRO A 234 0.79 -13.58 29.42
CA PRO A 234 1.54 -14.80 29.33
C PRO A 234 0.90 -15.63 28.22
N LEU A 235 1.67 -15.92 27.19
CA LEU A 235 1.70 -17.21 26.48
C LEU A 235 0.48 -18.12 26.74
N SER A 236 -0.69 -17.80 26.19
CA SER A 236 -1.76 -18.80 26.06
C SER A 236 -1.56 -19.56 24.76
N SER A 237 -0.46 -20.31 24.72
CA SER A 237 -0.37 -21.50 23.91
C SER A 237 -1.29 -22.55 24.55
N ARG A 238 -2.52 -22.68 24.03
CA ARG A 238 -3.32 -23.91 24.01
C ARG A 238 -4.46 -23.76 23.03
#